data_AF-A0A8S0QSS8-F1
#
_entry.id   AF-A0A8S0QSS8-F1
#
_cell.length_a   1.000
_cell.length_b   1.000
_cell.length_c   1.000
_cell.angle_alpha   90.00
_cell.angle_beta   90.00
_cell.angle_gamma   90.00
#
_symmetry.space_group_name_H-M   'P 1'
#
loop_
_entity.id
_entity.type
_entity.pdbx_description
1 polymer ?
#
loop_
_entity_poly.entity_id
_entity_poly.type
_entity_poly.pdbx_seq_one_letter_code
_entity_poly.pdbx_strand_id
1 'polypeptide(L)'
;MKTKKKKVWKMYIIMCSLLMTTTLLSAIILYRRIKSAILSSYYSSPLPSGTLGWPFIGETIEFISCALSHRPESFMDKRRRMYGKVFKSHIFGSATLISTDAEVSRIILQSDAKTFVPSYPKSLTDLMGKSSILLISGSLQRRMHGLIGSFFKSPNLKAQITRDMQKYLLESTAKWAEDYPVYIQDKTKIIAFQVLVKALIGLDTDTCLIVLLAPTINGDYRNFSDGKCYHWGNEKSYKRSKNKRFNPWRWQDKEMIICNFTPFGGGQRLYPGLDLARLETSIFPHHFVTQFRWVAEDDSINNFPTVRMKRRMPIWVKRTKDP
;
A
#
# COMPACT_ATOMS: atom_id res chain seq x y z
N MET A 1 47.57 -25.78 -36.94
CA MET A 1 47.73 -24.33 -37.20
C MET A 1 46.42 -23.58 -37.53
N LYS A 2 45.49 -24.15 -38.30
CA LYS A 2 44.19 -23.51 -38.68
C LYS A 2 43.23 -23.25 -37.49
N THR A 3 43.27 -24.05 -36.44
CA THR A 3 42.39 -23.92 -35.25
C THR A 3 42.80 -22.77 -34.31
N LYS A 4 44.11 -22.50 -34.14
CA LYS A 4 44.60 -21.34 -33.36
C LYS A 4 44.22 -20.00 -34.02
N LYS A 5 44.38 -19.87 -35.34
CA LYS A 5 43.99 -18.65 -36.08
C LYS A 5 42.48 -18.34 -35.97
N LYS A 6 41.62 -19.36 -36.05
CA LYS A 6 40.16 -19.19 -35.87
C LYS A 6 39.79 -18.73 -34.46
N LYS A 7 40.50 -19.19 -33.42
CA LYS A 7 40.28 -18.73 -32.02
C LYS A 7 40.68 -17.27 -31.83
N VAL A 8 41.81 -16.85 -32.38
CA VAL A 8 42.29 -15.44 -32.29
C VAL A 8 41.31 -14.50 -33.00
N TRP A 9 40.82 -14.87 -34.19
CA TRP A 9 39.82 -14.08 -34.91
C TRP A 9 38.49 -13.96 -34.15
N LYS A 10 38.00 -15.05 -33.55
CA LYS A 10 36.81 -14.99 -32.68
C LYS A 10 37.02 -14.06 -31.48
N MET A 11 38.18 -14.12 -30.83
CA MET A 11 38.51 -13.26 -29.70
C MET A 11 38.56 -11.78 -30.09
N TYR A 12 39.12 -11.46 -31.26
CA TYR A 12 39.17 -10.09 -31.79
C TYR A 12 37.77 -9.55 -32.10
N ILE A 13 36.91 -10.36 -32.73
CA ILE A 13 35.51 -9.98 -32.99
C ILE A 13 34.75 -9.68 -31.69
N ILE A 14 34.92 -10.53 -30.66
CA ILE A 14 34.29 -10.32 -29.34
C ILE A 14 34.81 -9.04 -28.67
N MET A 15 36.11 -8.76 -28.78
CA MET A 15 36.70 -7.56 -28.18
C MET A 15 36.21 -6.28 -28.89
N CYS A 16 36.13 -6.29 -30.22
CA CYS A 16 35.59 -5.18 -31.00
C CYS A 16 34.10 -4.95 -30.73
N SER A 17 33.30 -6.00 -30.56
CA SER A 17 31.87 -5.85 -30.24
C SER A 17 31.65 -5.30 -28.84
N LEU A 18 32.47 -5.70 -27.84
CA LEU A 18 32.46 -5.11 -26.50
C LEU A 18 32.88 -3.63 -26.52
N LEU A 19 33.88 -3.26 -27.32
CA LEU A 19 34.30 -1.86 -27.45
C LEU A 19 33.21 -1.00 -28.11
N MET A 20 32.57 -1.50 -29.17
CA MET A 20 31.48 -0.81 -29.86
C MET A 20 30.24 -0.63 -28.98
N THR A 21 29.90 -1.63 -28.17
CA THR A 21 28.75 -1.55 -27.26
C THR A 21 29.00 -0.57 -26.11
N THR A 22 30.23 -0.53 -25.56
CA THR A 22 30.59 0.41 -24.49
C THR A 22 30.64 1.85 -24.97
N THR A 23 31.16 2.13 -26.16
CA THR A 23 31.15 3.48 -26.75
C THR A 23 29.75 3.96 -27.11
N LEU A 24 28.89 3.07 -27.63
CA LEU A 24 27.49 3.39 -27.90
C LEU A 24 26.74 3.72 -26.61
N LEU A 25 26.93 2.92 -25.55
CA LEU A 25 26.32 3.17 -24.24
C LEU A 25 26.78 4.50 -23.63
N SER A 26 28.08 4.81 -23.70
CA SER A 26 28.60 6.08 -23.16
C SER A 26 28.07 7.29 -23.94
N ALA A 27 27.96 7.20 -25.27
CA ALA A 27 27.36 8.23 -26.10
C ALA A 27 25.87 8.47 -25.77
N ILE A 28 25.10 7.39 -25.55
CA ILE A 28 23.69 7.49 -25.12
C ILE A 28 23.57 8.18 -23.76
N ILE A 29 24.44 7.84 -22.80
CA ILE A 29 24.46 8.47 -21.47
C ILE A 29 24.80 9.95 -21.58
N LEU A 30 25.80 10.31 -22.38
CA LEU A 30 26.21 11.70 -22.59
C LEU A 30 25.10 12.52 -23.25
N TYR A 31 24.47 11.98 -24.31
CA TYR A 31 23.34 12.62 -24.97
C TYR A 31 22.18 12.91 -23.99
N ARG A 32 21.85 11.95 -23.12
CA ARG A 32 20.81 12.14 -22.10
C ARG A 32 21.18 13.22 -21.09
N ARG A 33 22.45 13.31 -20.68
CA ARG A 33 22.93 14.38 -19.78
C ARG A 33 22.81 15.76 -20.42
N ILE A 34 23.28 15.90 -21.67
CA ILE A 34 23.21 17.17 -22.41
C ILE A 34 21.76 17.58 -22.62
N LYS A 35 20.89 16.68 -23.09
CA LYS A 35 19.46 16.97 -23.28
C LYS A 35 18.77 17.36 -21.97
N SER A 36 19.11 16.70 -20.86
CA SER A 36 18.58 17.06 -19.53
C SER A 36 19.03 18.44 -19.08
N ALA A 37 20.28 18.84 -19.36
CA ALA A 37 20.79 20.17 -19.02
C ALA A 37 20.10 21.26 -19.85
N ILE A 38 19.93 21.02 -21.16
CA ILE A 38 19.23 21.94 -22.07
C ILE A 38 17.75 22.09 -21.68
N LEU A 39 17.03 20.99 -21.40
CA LEU A 39 15.65 21.09 -20.92
C LEU A 39 15.54 21.83 -19.58
N SER A 40 16.51 21.65 -18.68
CA SER A 40 16.53 22.36 -17.40
C SER A 40 16.73 23.87 -17.55
N SER A 41 17.37 24.32 -18.65
CA SER A 41 17.54 25.75 -18.95
C SER A 41 16.30 26.40 -19.54
N TYR A 42 15.37 25.61 -20.11
CA TYR A 42 14.23 26.13 -20.87
C TYR A 42 12.94 26.23 -20.03
N TYR A 43 12.85 25.52 -18.90
CA TYR A 43 11.70 25.60 -17.99
C TYR A 43 12.00 26.52 -16.80
N SER A 44 11.23 27.60 -16.67
CA SER A 44 11.39 28.71 -15.71
C SER A 44 11.12 28.36 -14.24
N SER A 45 11.11 27.08 -13.88
CA SER A 45 11.04 26.63 -12.49
C SER A 45 11.84 25.33 -12.36
N PRO A 46 12.89 25.30 -11.51
CA PRO A 46 13.70 24.10 -11.37
C PRO A 46 12.82 22.99 -10.78
N LEU A 47 12.74 21.86 -11.50
CA LEU A 47 12.12 20.64 -10.98
C LEU A 47 12.81 20.23 -9.66
N PRO A 48 12.09 19.57 -8.73
CA PRO A 48 12.68 19.06 -7.50
C PRO A 48 13.95 18.23 -7.77
N SER A 49 14.92 18.33 -6.85
CA SER A 49 16.15 17.54 -6.89
C SER A 49 15.85 16.04 -6.89
N GLY A 50 16.74 15.22 -7.45
CA GLY A 50 16.58 13.76 -7.47
C GLY A 50 17.23 13.09 -8.68
N THR A 51 17.01 11.79 -8.81
CA THR A 51 17.65 10.93 -9.83
C THR A 51 16.61 10.13 -10.60
N LEU A 52 16.86 9.85 -11.87
CA LEU A 52 16.01 8.92 -12.64
C LEU A 52 16.51 7.47 -12.55
N GLY A 53 17.56 7.20 -11.78
CA GLY A 53 18.11 5.85 -11.59
C GLY A 53 18.63 5.23 -12.89
N TRP A 54 18.50 3.90 -12.98
CA TRP A 54 18.95 3.13 -14.14
C TRP A 54 18.07 3.36 -15.37
N PRO A 55 18.61 3.25 -16.60
CA PRO A 55 17.80 3.26 -17.80
C PRO A 55 16.66 2.22 -17.73
N PHE A 56 15.47 2.60 -18.19
CA PHE A 56 14.25 1.77 -18.28
C PHE A 56 13.60 1.35 -16.95
N ILE A 57 14.36 0.87 -15.97
CA ILE A 57 13.82 0.39 -14.68
C ILE A 57 13.88 1.44 -13.57
N GLY A 58 14.70 2.48 -13.74
CA GLY A 58 14.90 3.54 -12.77
C GLY A 58 15.39 3.04 -11.41
N GLU A 59 14.65 3.40 -10.37
CA GLU A 59 14.90 2.98 -8.98
C GLU A 59 13.91 1.89 -8.52
N THR A 60 13.10 1.33 -9.42
CA THR A 60 12.00 0.39 -9.10
C THR A 60 12.48 -0.82 -8.29
N ILE A 61 13.64 -1.40 -8.62
CA ILE A 61 14.17 -2.59 -7.93
C ILE A 61 14.59 -2.24 -6.50
N GLU A 62 15.26 -1.10 -6.27
CA GLU A 62 15.62 -0.66 -4.92
C GLU A 62 14.37 -0.29 -4.11
N PHE A 63 13.37 0.32 -4.75
CA PHE A 63 12.08 0.63 -4.12
C PHE A 63 11.38 -0.64 -3.62
N ILE A 64 11.22 -1.66 -4.48
CA ILE A 64 10.58 -2.94 -4.12
C ILE A 64 11.42 -3.70 -3.09
N SER A 65 12.75 -3.73 -3.25
CA SER A 65 13.66 -4.38 -2.31
C SER A 65 13.54 -3.78 -0.91
N CYS A 66 13.47 -2.45 -0.81
CA CYS A 66 13.24 -1.78 0.47
C CYS A 66 11.88 -2.14 1.03
N ALA A 67 10.80 -2.12 0.23
CA ALA A 67 9.45 -2.47 0.67
C ALA A 67 9.34 -3.90 1.23
N LEU A 68 10.10 -4.85 0.67
CA LEU A 68 10.19 -6.24 1.12
C LEU A 68 11.11 -6.43 2.35
N SER A 69 11.88 -5.41 2.73
CA SER A 69 12.80 -5.46 3.86
C SER A 69 12.11 -5.19 5.21
N HIS A 70 12.85 -5.39 6.30
CA HIS A 70 12.44 -5.02 7.65
C HIS A 70 12.31 -3.50 7.86
N ARG A 71 12.83 -2.69 6.93
CA ARG A 71 12.77 -1.21 6.94
C ARG A 71 12.22 -0.70 5.61
N PRO A 72 10.91 -0.87 5.32
CA PRO A 72 10.27 -0.37 4.10
C PRO A 72 10.45 1.14 3.90
N GLU A 73 10.61 1.87 4.99
CA GLU A 73 10.84 3.31 4.99
C GLU A 73 12.18 3.75 4.39
N SER A 74 13.14 2.82 4.30
CA SER A 74 14.55 3.15 4.05
C SER A 74 14.79 3.80 2.69
N PHE A 75 14.03 3.41 1.67
CA PHE A 75 14.05 4.05 0.36
C PHE A 75 13.74 5.54 0.47
N MET A 76 12.60 5.87 1.10
CA MET A 76 12.13 7.23 1.27
C MET A 76 13.04 8.04 2.20
N ASP A 77 13.49 7.46 3.31
CA ASP A 77 14.41 8.10 4.26
C ASP A 77 15.75 8.46 3.63
N LYS A 78 16.28 7.59 2.76
CA LYS A 78 17.53 7.85 2.04
C LYS A 78 17.36 9.00 1.06
N ARG A 79 16.31 8.98 0.22
CA ARG A 79 16.09 10.04 -0.79
C ARG A 79 15.71 11.37 -0.15
N ARG A 80 14.89 11.36 0.91
CA ARG A 80 14.55 12.58 1.65
C ARG A 80 15.79 13.29 2.20
N ARG A 81 16.75 12.53 2.75
CA ARG A 81 18.02 13.09 3.26
C ARG A 81 18.91 13.65 2.15
N MET A 82 18.89 13.06 0.96
CA MET A 82 19.72 13.50 -0.16
C MET A 82 19.12 14.66 -0.96
N TYR A 83 17.79 14.68 -1.13
CA TYR A 83 17.11 15.54 -2.11
C TYR A 83 16.05 16.45 -1.51
N GLY A 84 15.74 16.31 -0.22
CA GLY A 84 14.67 17.05 0.45
C GLY A 84 13.33 16.31 0.44
N LYS A 85 12.29 16.94 0.99
CA LYS A 85 10.98 16.30 1.23
C LYS A 85 10.18 16.01 -0.04
N VAL A 86 10.47 16.73 -1.12
CA VAL A 86 9.89 16.52 -2.45
C VAL A 86 11.05 16.30 -3.42
N PHE A 87 11.03 15.19 -4.16
CA PHE A 87 12.13 14.81 -5.04
C PHE A 87 11.64 14.04 -6.27
N LYS A 88 12.44 14.05 -7.34
CA LYS A 88 12.19 13.25 -8.55
C LYS A 88 12.83 11.87 -8.49
N SER A 89 12.14 10.88 -9.05
CA SER A 89 12.55 9.49 -9.17
C SER A 89 12.07 8.89 -10.49
N HIS A 90 12.37 7.61 -10.74
CA HIS A 90 11.75 6.83 -11.80
C HIS A 90 11.35 5.46 -11.25
N ILE A 91 10.05 5.26 -11.05
CA ILE A 91 9.49 4.04 -10.44
C ILE A 91 8.36 3.50 -11.31
N PHE A 92 8.26 2.18 -11.41
CA PHE A 92 7.23 1.49 -12.20
C PHE A 92 7.17 1.91 -13.68
N GLY A 93 8.33 2.21 -14.28
CA GLY A 93 8.43 2.55 -15.70
C GLY A 93 8.13 4.02 -16.04
N SER A 94 7.90 4.86 -15.03
CA SER A 94 7.53 6.26 -15.22
C SER A 94 8.43 7.20 -14.41
N ALA A 95 8.76 8.37 -14.97
CA ALA A 95 9.34 9.47 -14.19
C ALA A 95 8.31 9.97 -13.18
N THR A 96 8.69 10.08 -11.91
CA THR A 96 7.75 10.30 -10.80
C THR A 96 8.26 11.37 -9.85
N LEU A 97 7.39 12.31 -9.47
CA LEU A 97 7.62 13.19 -8.32
C LEU A 97 7.09 12.52 -7.06
N ILE A 98 7.95 12.41 -6.05
CA ILE A 98 7.64 11.78 -4.77
C ILE A 98 7.64 12.86 -3.70
N SER A 99 6.54 12.95 -2.94
CA SER A 99 6.42 13.80 -1.77
C SER A 99 6.41 12.97 -0.49
N THR A 100 7.23 13.38 0.47
CA THR A 100 7.19 12.94 1.87
C THR A 100 6.70 14.07 2.79
N ASP A 101 6.30 15.21 2.22
CA ASP A 101 5.76 16.34 2.98
C ASP A 101 4.24 16.22 3.14
N ALA A 102 3.79 16.30 4.40
CA ALA A 102 2.38 16.18 4.77
C ALA A 102 1.49 17.22 4.08
N GLU A 103 1.99 18.44 3.97
CA GLU A 103 1.23 19.57 3.45
C GLU A 103 1.03 19.44 1.95
N VAL A 104 2.10 19.08 1.24
CA VAL A 104 2.04 18.76 -0.19
C VAL A 104 1.10 17.58 -0.43
N SER A 105 1.20 16.50 0.35
CA SER A 105 0.29 15.35 0.22
C SER A 105 -1.18 15.74 0.46
N ARG A 106 -1.46 16.60 1.45
CA ARG A 106 -2.83 17.08 1.71
C ARG A 106 -3.37 17.91 0.57
N ILE A 107 -2.56 18.84 0.03
CA ILE A 107 -2.93 19.67 -1.13
C ILE A 107 -3.25 18.78 -2.33
N ILE A 108 -2.41 17.79 -2.64
CA ILE A 108 -2.66 16.83 -3.73
C ILE A 108 -3.98 16.07 -3.50
N LEU A 109 -4.21 15.56 -2.28
CA LEU A 109 -5.41 14.80 -1.96
C LEU A 109 -6.69 15.66 -2.00
N GLN A 110 -6.60 16.95 -1.68
CA GLN A 110 -7.74 17.88 -1.67
C GLN A 110 -7.96 18.60 -3.02
N SER A 111 -6.99 18.51 -3.93
CA SER A 111 -7.06 19.14 -5.24
C SER A 111 -8.24 18.62 -6.08
N ASP A 112 -8.68 19.45 -7.03
CA ASP A 112 -9.68 19.02 -8.01
C ASP A 112 -9.10 17.89 -8.89
N ALA A 113 -9.96 16.95 -9.26
CA ALA A 113 -9.64 15.78 -10.08
C ALA A 113 -9.19 16.13 -11.52
N LYS A 114 -9.19 17.42 -11.88
CA LYS A 114 -8.57 17.95 -13.11
C LYS A 114 -7.07 18.23 -12.96
N THR A 115 -6.61 18.56 -11.75
CA THR A 115 -5.20 18.93 -11.49
C THR A 115 -4.34 17.70 -11.23
N PHE A 116 -4.84 16.79 -10.38
CA PHE A 116 -4.19 15.51 -10.11
C PHE A 116 -5.16 14.37 -10.38
N VAL A 117 -4.81 13.51 -11.34
CA VAL A 117 -5.61 12.33 -11.71
C VAL A 117 -4.93 11.08 -11.13
N PRO A 118 -5.68 10.13 -10.55
CA PRO A 118 -5.10 8.87 -10.12
C PRO A 118 -4.45 8.15 -11.30
N SER A 119 -3.23 7.68 -11.10
CA SER A 119 -2.49 6.89 -12.06
C SER A 119 -1.92 5.67 -11.35
N TYR A 120 -2.24 4.49 -11.86
CA TYR A 120 -1.85 3.21 -11.27
C TYR A 120 -1.10 2.35 -12.30
N PRO A 121 -0.24 1.42 -11.87
CA PRO A 121 0.41 0.48 -12.77
C PRO A 121 -0.60 -0.31 -13.60
N LYS A 122 -0.25 -0.62 -14.85
CA LYS A 122 -1.13 -1.33 -15.80
C LYS A 122 -1.68 -2.64 -15.24
N SER A 123 -0.86 -3.40 -14.51
CA SER A 123 -1.29 -4.64 -13.87
C SER A 123 -2.45 -4.43 -12.89
N LEU A 124 -2.48 -3.31 -12.18
CA LEU A 124 -3.58 -2.97 -11.28
C LEU A 124 -4.79 -2.45 -12.06
N THR A 125 -4.58 -1.65 -13.11
CA THR A 125 -5.71 -1.17 -13.93
C THR A 125 -6.44 -2.30 -14.64
N ASP A 126 -5.70 -3.29 -15.14
CA ASP A 126 -6.25 -4.45 -15.83
C ASP A 126 -6.99 -5.38 -14.86
N LEU A 127 -6.46 -5.57 -13.65
CA LEU A 127 -7.11 -6.36 -12.60
C LEU A 127 -8.42 -5.73 -12.10
N MET A 128 -8.42 -4.42 -11.86
CA MET A 128 -9.57 -3.70 -11.30
C MET A 128 -10.66 -3.43 -12.33
N GLY A 129 -10.29 -3.39 -13.62
CA GLY A 129 -11.19 -3.05 -14.71
C GLY A 129 -11.43 -1.54 -14.84
N LYS A 130 -11.65 -1.10 -16.09
CA LYS A 130 -11.79 0.33 -16.45
C LYS A 130 -12.97 1.04 -15.77
N SER A 131 -13.97 0.28 -15.32
CA SER A 131 -15.17 0.79 -14.64
C SER A 131 -15.02 0.88 -13.12
N SER A 132 -13.87 0.48 -12.55
CA SER A 132 -13.63 0.55 -11.11
C SER A 132 -13.59 1.99 -10.58
N ILE A 133 -14.09 2.20 -9.36
CA ILE A 133 -14.02 3.47 -8.63
C ILE A 133 -12.59 4.04 -8.50
N LEU A 134 -11.58 3.17 -8.56
CA LEU A 134 -10.18 3.57 -8.55
C LEU A 134 -9.76 4.31 -9.82
N LEU A 135 -10.35 3.98 -10.97
CA LEU A 135 -9.93 4.47 -12.29
C LEU A 135 -10.87 5.53 -12.87
N ILE A 136 -12.18 5.41 -12.61
CA ILE A 136 -13.15 6.41 -13.06
C ILE A 136 -12.84 7.78 -12.44
N SER A 137 -13.13 8.84 -13.18
CA SER A 137 -12.89 10.24 -12.79
C SER A 137 -14.06 11.15 -13.13
N GLY A 138 -14.07 12.37 -12.59
CA GLY A 138 -15.10 13.37 -12.87
C GLY A 138 -16.47 13.06 -12.25
N SER A 139 -17.54 13.42 -12.95
CA SER A 139 -18.92 13.32 -12.44
C SER A 139 -19.35 11.88 -12.16
N LEU A 140 -18.95 10.92 -13.00
CA LEU A 140 -19.25 9.50 -12.80
C LEU A 140 -18.63 8.98 -11.51
N GLN A 141 -17.37 9.33 -11.25
CA GLN A 141 -16.71 8.96 -10.00
C GLN A 141 -17.40 9.57 -8.79
N ARG A 142 -17.75 10.85 -8.85
CA ARG A 142 -18.46 11.54 -7.75
C ARG A 142 -19.81 10.90 -7.46
N ARG A 143 -20.57 10.54 -8.51
CA ARG A 143 -21.86 9.87 -8.38
C ARG A 143 -21.71 8.50 -7.72
N MET A 144 -20.82 7.65 -8.24
CA MET A 144 -20.56 6.32 -7.69
C MET A 144 -20.05 6.39 -6.25
N HIS A 145 -19.11 7.29 -5.97
CA HIS A 145 -18.57 7.51 -4.64
C HIS A 145 -19.63 7.96 -3.65
N GLY A 146 -20.51 8.89 -4.04
CA GLY A 146 -21.63 9.34 -3.23
C GLY A 146 -22.62 8.23 -2.91
N LEU A 147 -22.98 7.38 -3.90
CA LEU A 147 -23.87 6.24 -3.70
C LEU A 147 -23.26 5.18 -2.77
N ILE A 148 -21.99 4.83 -2.97
CA ILE A 148 -21.29 3.86 -2.11
C ILE A 148 -21.14 4.43 -0.69
N GLY A 149 -20.81 5.71 -0.58
CA GLY A 149 -20.68 6.40 0.70
C GLY A 149 -22.01 6.49 1.46
N SER A 150 -23.13 6.78 0.78
CA SER A 150 -24.46 6.81 1.41
C SER A 150 -24.89 5.41 1.86
N PHE A 151 -24.63 4.39 1.03
CA PHE A 151 -24.88 2.99 1.38
C PHE A 151 -24.11 2.59 2.65
N PHE A 152 -22.80 2.84 2.72
CA PHE A 152 -21.99 2.52 3.90
C PHE A 152 -22.31 3.34 5.15
N LYS A 153 -22.93 4.52 4.99
CA LYS A 153 -23.40 5.34 6.12
C LYS A 153 -24.75 4.90 6.66
N SER A 154 -25.49 4.06 5.94
CA SER A 154 -26.81 3.57 6.33
C SER A 154 -26.81 2.97 7.75
N PRO A 155 -27.68 3.45 8.67
CA PRO A 155 -27.81 2.87 10.01
C PRO A 155 -28.22 1.40 9.97
N ASN A 156 -29.10 1.03 9.04
CA ASN A 156 -29.56 -0.35 8.88
C ASN A 156 -28.43 -1.29 8.49
N LEU A 157 -27.58 -0.85 7.55
CA LEU A 157 -26.40 -1.61 7.14
C LEU A 157 -25.41 -1.77 8.29
N LYS A 158 -25.12 -0.69 9.02
CA LYS A 158 -24.23 -0.73 10.20
C LYS A 158 -24.76 -1.69 11.27
N ALA A 159 -26.06 -1.66 11.54
CA ALA A 159 -26.69 -2.57 12.50
C ALA A 159 -26.62 -4.03 12.02
N GLN A 160 -26.86 -4.27 10.72
CA GLN A 160 -26.70 -5.61 10.13
C GLN A 160 -25.26 -6.11 10.25
N ILE A 161 -24.27 -5.31 9.82
CA ILE A 161 -22.85 -5.67 9.88
C ILE A 161 -22.42 -5.94 11.31
N THR A 162 -22.88 -5.13 12.28
CA THR A 162 -22.58 -5.36 13.70
C THR A 162 -23.08 -6.74 14.15
N ARG A 163 -24.34 -7.08 13.84
CA ARG A 163 -24.93 -8.38 14.20
C ARG A 163 -24.22 -9.54 13.50
N ASP A 164 -24.01 -9.44 12.20
CA ASP A 164 -23.38 -10.50 11.40
C ASP A 164 -21.93 -10.72 11.84
N MET A 165 -21.17 -9.63 12.06
CA MET A 165 -19.80 -9.71 12.55
C MET A 165 -19.72 -10.33 13.94
N GLN A 166 -20.61 -9.94 14.86
CA GLN A 166 -20.69 -10.56 16.19
C GLN A 166 -21.00 -12.05 16.09
N LYS A 167 -21.97 -12.44 15.25
CA LYS A 167 -22.32 -13.85 15.00
C LYS A 167 -21.11 -14.65 14.51
N TYR A 168 -20.47 -14.21 13.42
CA TYR A 168 -19.32 -14.92 12.84
C TYR A 168 -18.11 -14.94 13.78
N LEU A 169 -17.92 -13.90 14.60
CA LEU A 169 -16.88 -13.88 15.63
C LEU A 169 -17.13 -14.94 16.71
N LEU A 170 -18.35 -15.01 17.24
CA LEU A 170 -18.70 -15.99 18.27
C LEU A 170 -18.59 -17.41 17.73
N GLU A 171 -19.07 -17.67 16.51
CA GLU A 171 -18.94 -18.98 15.85
C GLU A 171 -17.48 -19.38 15.59
N SER A 172 -16.63 -18.41 15.22
CA SER A 172 -15.21 -18.65 15.00
C SER A 172 -14.47 -18.92 16.31
N THR A 173 -14.67 -18.07 17.33
CA THR A 173 -13.98 -18.12 18.63
C THR A 173 -14.44 -19.27 19.52
N ALA A 174 -15.65 -19.80 19.32
CA ALA A 174 -16.12 -21.03 19.97
C ALA A 174 -15.24 -22.24 19.61
N LYS A 175 -14.62 -22.22 18.43
CA LYS A 175 -13.75 -23.30 17.94
C LYS A 175 -12.29 -23.14 18.36
N TRP A 176 -11.92 -22.03 18.99
CA TRP A 176 -10.52 -21.79 19.38
C TRP A 176 -10.23 -22.53 20.68
N ALA A 177 -9.13 -23.29 20.68
CA ALA A 177 -8.68 -24.06 21.83
C ALA A 177 -7.25 -23.64 22.24
N GLU A 178 -6.84 -24.01 23.45
CA GLU A 178 -5.57 -23.57 24.06
C GLU A 178 -4.37 -24.43 23.61
N ASP A 179 -4.62 -25.55 22.94
CA ASP A 179 -3.65 -26.58 22.57
C ASP A 179 -2.94 -26.32 21.22
N TYR A 180 -3.46 -25.44 20.37
CA TYR A 180 -2.83 -25.08 19.10
C TYR A 180 -2.88 -23.58 18.82
N PRO A 181 -1.88 -23.04 18.08
CA PRO A 181 -1.86 -21.62 17.76
C PRO A 181 -2.98 -21.25 16.79
N VAL A 182 -3.65 -20.14 17.08
CA VAL A 182 -4.64 -19.51 16.22
C VAL A 182 -3.92 -18.56 15.25
N TYR A 183 -4.11 -18.75 13.95
CA TYR A 183 -3.59 -17.84 12.93
C TYR A 183 -4.55 -16.64 12.76
N ILE A 184 -4.34 -15.59 13.56
CA ILE A 184 -5.32 -14.51 13.71
C ILE A 184 -5.56 -13.73 12.40
N GLN A 185 -4.54 -13.60 11.56
CA GLN A 185 -4.66 -12.96 10.26
C GLN A 185 -5.63 -13.71 9.33
N ASP A 186 -5.65 -15.03 9.38
CA ASP A 186 -6.55 -15.83 8.54
C ASP A 186 -7.97 -15.76 9.08
N LYS A 187 -8.14 -15.88 10.41
CA LYS A 187 -9.45 -15.80 11.07
C LYS A 187 -10.12 -14.44 10.82
N THR A 188 -9.38 -13.34 10.99
CA THR A 188 -9.90 -11.99 10.73
C THR A 188 -10.29 -11.78 9.27
N LYS A 189 -9.46 -12.25 8.32
CA LYS A 189 -9.79 -12.17 6.88
C LYS A 189 -11.04 -12.94 6.51
N ILE A 190 -11.21 -14.15 7.03
CA ILE A 190 -12.40 -14.96 6.78
C ILE A 190 -13.64 -14.23 7.28
N ILE A 191 -13.62 -13.75 8.52
CA ILE A 191 -14.77 -13.05 9.13
C ILE A 191 -15.10 -11.77 8.35
N ALA A 192 -14.11 -10.93 8.06
CA ALA A 192 -14.32 -9.71 7.28
C ALA A 192 -14.89 -10.01 5.89
N PHE A 193 -14.41 -11.08 5.25
CA PHE A 193 -14.92 -11.53 3.95
C PHE A 193 -16.39 -11.99 4.03
N GLN A 194 -16.76 -12.78 5.04
CA GLN A 194 -18.14 -13.24 5.23
C GLN A 194 -19.10 -12.06 5.45
N VAL A 195 -18.70 -11.10 6.29
CA VAL A 195 -19.45 -9.86 6.53
C VAL A 195 -19.62 -9.08 5.22
N LEU A 196 -18.55 -8.90 4.45
CA LEU A 196 -18.61 -8.15 3.20
C LEU A 196 -19.53 -8.80 2.17
N VAL A 197 -19.40 -10.12 1.94
CA VAL A 197 -20.23 -10.83 0.96
C VAL A 197 -21.70 -10.73 1.33
N LYS A 198 -22.02 -10.90 2.61
CA LYS A 198 -23.40 -10.77 3.09
C LYS A 198 -23.91 -9.34 2.99
N ALA A 199 -23.08 -8.35 3.31
CA ALA A 199 -23.44 -6.93 3.23
C ALA A 199 -23.64 -6.43 1.79
N LEU A 200 -22.85 -6.90 0.83
CA LEU A 200 -22.87 -6.43 -0.56
C LEU A 200 -23.78 -7.23 -1.48
N ILE A 201 -23.83 -8.56 -1.30
CA ILE A 201 -24.51 -9.48 -2.23
C ILE A 201 -25.73 -10.12 -1.56
N GLY A 202 -25.86 -10.03 -0.23
CA GLY A 202 -26.98 -10.65 0.50
C GLY A 202 -26.89 -12.18 0.59
N LEU A 203 -25.75 -12.76 0.23
CA LEU A 203 -25.54 -14.21 0.28
C LEU A 203 -24.98 -14.63 1.63
N ASP A 204 -25.57 -15.66 2.23
CA ASP A 204 -24.91 -16.41 3.30
C ASP A 204 -23.77 -17.23 2.70
N THR A 205 -22.61 -17.20 3.36
CA THR A 205 -21.38 -17.79 2.82
C THR A 205 -21.20 -19.23 3.30
N ASP A 206 -21.50 -20.18 2.42
CA ASP A 206 -21.05 -21.56 2.58
C ASP A 206 -19.56 -21.69 2.19
N THR A 207 -18.87 -22.71 2.72
CA THR A 207 -17.43 -22.95 2.52
C THR A 207 -17.02 -22.94 1.04
N CYS A 208 -17.92 -23.34 0.13
CA CYS A 208 -17.68 -23.41 -1.31
C CYS A 208 -17.64 -22.01 -1.99
N LEU A 209 -18.48 -21.07 -1.55
CA LEU A 209 -18.51 -19.68 -2.04
C LEU A 209 -17.25 -18.90 -1.63
N ILE A 210 -16.72 -19.18 -0.44
CA ILE A 210 -15.46 -18.59 0.04
C ILE A 210 -14.32 -18.98 -0.91
N VAL A 211 -14.22 -20.25 -1.32
CA VAL A 211 -13.15 -20.72 -2.22
C VAL A 211 -13.26 -20.07 -3.61
N LEU A 212 -14.48 -19.85 -4.12
CA LEU A 212 -14.72 -19.30 -5.46
C LEU A 212 -14.53 -17.77 -5.54
N LEU A 213 -14.94 -17.04 -4.51
CA LEU A 213 -14.90 -15.57 -4.50
C LEU A 213 -13.67 -14.98 -3.77
N ALA A 214 -13.02 -15.74 -2.90
CA ALA A 214 -11.83 -15.29 -2.19
C ALA A 214 -10.68 -14.87 -3.13
N PRO A 215 -10.38 -15.54 -4.26
CA PRO A 215 -9.31 -15.09 -5.15
C PRO A 215 -9.59 -13.72 -5.79
N THR A 216 -10.84 -13.47 -6.18
CA THR A 216 -11.29 -12.25 -6.88
C THR A 216 -11.34 -11.06 -5.92
N ILE A 217 -11.92 -11.24 -4.73
CA ILE A 217 -12.05 -10.19 -3.71
C ILE A 217 -10.73 -10.01 -2.94
N ASN A 218 -9.97 -11.07 -2.64
CA ASN A 218 -8.61 -10.88 -2.09
C ASN A 218 -7.69 -10.23 -3.11
N GLY A 219 -7.94 -10.31 -4.42
CA GLY A 219 -7.26 -9.50 -5.43
C GLY A 219 -7.51 -8.00 -5.22
N ASP A 220 -8.73 -7.64 -4.82
CA ASP A 220 -9.16 -6.27 -4.52
C ASP A 220 -8.56 -5.76 -3.19
N TYR A 221 -8.60 -6.59 -2.13
CA TYR A 221 -7.97 -6.28 -0.83
C TYR A 221 -6.43 -6.31 -0.86
N ARG A 222 -5.81 -7.05 -1.79
CA ARG A 222 -4.34 -7.13 -1.95
C ARG A 222 -3.70 -5.82 -2.41
N ASN A 223 -4.48 -4.81 -2.78
CA ASN A 223 -3.98 -3.56 -3.38
C ASN A 223 -4.44 -2.30 -2.63
N PHE A 224 -5.24 -2.44 -1.58
CA PHE A 224 -5.61 -1.31 -0.74
C PHE A 224 -4.47 -0.98 0.24
N SER A 225 -3.85 0.17 -0.01
CA SER A 225 -3.01 0.96 0.89
C SER A 225 -1.59 0.47 1.20
N ASP A 226 -0.60 1.10 0.56
CA ASP A 226 0.68 1.36 1.21
C ASP A 226 0.51 2.58 2.15
N GLY A 227 -0.25 2.37 3.23
CA GLY A 227 -0.59 3.39 4.23
C GLY A 227 0.61 3.97 5.00
N LYS A 228 1.81 3.39 4.81
CA LYS A 228 3.04 3.83 5.47
C LYS A 228 3.65 5.08 4.86
N CYS A 229 3.39 5.35 3.58
CA CYS A 229 3.81 6.60 2.94
C CYS A 229 3.08 7.85 3.50
N TYR A 230 1.90 7.67 4.12
CA TYR A 230 1.14 8.77 4.72
C TYR A 230 1.51 9.08 6.18
N HIS A 231 2.30 8.21 6.83
CA HIS A 231 2.79 8.45 8.20
C HIS A 231 4.01 9.38 8.24
N TRP A 232 4.50 9.85 7.10
CA TRP A 232 5.61 10.80 7.01
C TRP A 232 5.18 12.25 7.30
N GLY A 233 3.89 12.47 7.51
CA GLY A 233 3.31 13.78 7.71
C GLY A 233 3.62 14.41 9.06
N ASN A 234 4.66 15.27 9.08
CA ASN A 234 4.96 16.29 10.09
C ASN A 234 5.68 15.83 11.39
N GLU A 235 6.97 16.20 11.51
CA GLU A 235 7.80 16.07 12.73
C GLU A 235 7.31 16.92 13.90
N LYS A 236 6.43 17.91 13.68
CA LYS A 236 5.89 18.78 14.74
C LYS A 236 4.63 18.21 15.41
N SER A 237 3.75 17.51 14.66
CA SER A 237 2.52 16.91 15.22
C SER A 237 2.77 15.54 15.85
N TYR A 238 3.67 14.77 15.23
CA TYR A 238 4.25 13.59 15.83
C TYR A 238 5.60 14.01 16.38
N LYS A 239 5.69 14.31 17.69
CA LYS A 239 6.98 14.18 18.39
C LYS A 239 7.51 12.83 17.96
N ARG A 240 8.52 12.83 17.08
CA ARG A 240 9.14 11.63 16.55
C ARG A 240 9.66 10.90 17.76
N SER A 241 8.85 10.00 18.30
CA SER A 241 9.26 9.10 19.35
C SER A 241 10.49 8.45 18.77
N LYS A 242 11.66 8.76 19.34
CA LYS A 242 12.95 8.24 18.88
C LYS A 242 12.91 6.71 18.74
N ASN A 243 11.94 6.07 19.41
CA ASN A 243 11.52 4.70 19.19
C ASN A 243 10.16 4.66 18.46
N LYS A 244 10.05 4.02 17.30
CA LYS A 244 8.79 3.77 16.55
C LYS A 244 7.81 2.85 17.31
N ARG A 245 7.48 3.19 18.55
CA ARG A 245 6.64 2.42 19.47
C ARG A 245 5.18 2.76 19.26
N PHE A 246 4.35 1.73 19.31
CA PHE A 246 2.91 1.90 19.34
C PHE A 246 2.49 2.55 20.66
N ASN A 247 1.81 3.70 20.59
CA ASN A 247 1.24 4.40 21.76
C ASN A 247 -0.19 4.85 21.45
N PRO A 248 -1.23 4.13 21.93
CA PRO A 248 -2.62 4.49 21.63
C PRO A 248 -3.03 5.84 22.24
N TRP A 249 -2.47 6.23 23.40
CA TRP A 249 -2.79 7.48 24.10
C TRP A 249 -2.38 8.75 23.37
N ARG A 250 -1.57 8.63 22.30
CA ARG A 250 -1.20 9.79 21.46
C ARG A 250 -2.41 10.49 20.82
N TRP A 251 -3.55 9.81 20.76
CA TRP A 251 -4.81 10.25 20.18
C TRP A 251 -5.83 10.74 21.22
N GLN A 252 -5.53 10.60 22.51
CA GLN A 252 -6.38 11.13 23.56
C GLN A 252 -6.46 12.65 23.40
N ASP A 253 -7.69 13.18 23.38
CA ASP A 253 -8.00 14.60 23.27
C ASP A 253 -7.48 15.31 22.01
N LYS A 254 -7.23 14.57 20.92
CA LYS A 254 -6.80 15.14 19.64
C LYS A 254 -7.77 14.87 18.51
N GLU A 255 -8.10 15.92 17.77
CA GLU A 255 -8.78 15.76 16.50
C GLU A 255 -7.82 15.20 15.43
N MET A 256 -8.32 14.26 14.62
CA MET A 256 -7.54 13.56 13.60
C MET A 256 -7.01 14.51 12.50
N ILE A 257 -7.69 15.64 12.28
CA ILE A 257 -7.31 16.69 11.32
C ILE A 257 -6.00 17.37 11.73
N ILE A 258 -5.79 17.58 13.05
CA ILE A 258 -4.59 18.23 13.61
C ILE A 258 -3.34 17.35 13.43
N CYS A 259 -3.54 16.03 13.33
CA CYS A 259 -2.47 15.06 13.24
C CYS A 259 -1.91 14.84 11.82
N ASN A 260 -2.38 15.58 10.79
CA ASN A 260 -1.93 15.37 9.39
C ASN A 260 -1.95 13.89 8.97
N PHE A 261 -2.94 13.15 9.48
CA PHE A 261 -3.00 11.71 9.39
C PHE A 261 -4.06 11.28 8.38
N THR A 262 -3.61 10.83 7.20
CA THR A 262 -4.49 10.49 6.07
C THR A 262 -4.36 9.03 5.60
N PRO A 263 -4.54 8.03 6.48
CA PRO A 263 -4.38 6.62 6.10
C PRO A 263 -5.45 6.14 5.09
N PHE A 264 -6.57 6.86 4.99
CA PHE A 264 -7.69 6.56 4.10
C PHE A 264 -7.76 7.50 2.88
N GLY A 265 -6.68 8.24 2.60
CA GLY A 265 -6.65 9.30 1.59
C GLY A 265 -7.33 10.58 2.08
N GLY A 266 -7.84 11.37 1.13
CA GLY A 266 -8.47 12.66 1.41
C GLY A 266 -9.22 13.23 0.19
N GLY A 267 -9.88 14.38 0.40
CA GLY A 267 -10.64 15.09 -0.64
C GLY A 267 -11.80 14.29 -1.24
N GLN A 268 -12.08 14.51 -2.53
CA GLN A 268 -13.20 13.87 -3.26
C GLN A 268 -13.03 12.35 -3.44
N ARG A 269 -11.87 11.80 -3.06
CA ARG A 269 -11.54 10.38 -3.16
C ARG A 269 -11.24 9.73 -1.81
N LEU A 270 -11.61 10.38 -0.69
CA LEU A 270 -11.56 9.78 0.64
C LEU A 270 -12.27 8.43 0.63
N TYR A 271 -11.69 7.40 1.26
CA TYR A 271 -12.30 6.06 1.28
C TYR A 271 -13.78 6.10 1.74
N PRO A 272 -14.74 5.70 0.89
CA PRO A 272 -16.17 5.83 1.21
C PRO A 272 -16.61 4.90 2.35
N GLY A 273 -15.87 3.81 2.59
CA GLY A 273 -16.13 2.85 3.67
C GLY A 273 -15.42 3.18 4.99
N LEU A 274 -14.93 4.41 5.20
CA LEU A 274 -14.14 4.78 6.39
C LEU A 274 -14.84 4.42 7.70
N ASP A 275 -16.10 4.83 7.86
CA ASP A 275 -16.85 4.60 9.09
C ASP A 275 -17.12 3.11 9.29
N LEU A 276 -17.34 2.38 8.20
CA LEU A 276 -17.54 0.95 8.22
C LEU A 276 -16.26 0.21 8.66
N ALA A 277 -15.10 0.56 8.07
CA ALA A 277 -13.82 -0.02 8.46
C ALA A 277 -13.50 0.23 9.95
N ARG A 278 -13.87 1.41 10.48
CA ARG A 278 -13.74 1.72 11.91
C ARG A 278 -14.64 0.85 12.78
N LEU A 279 -15.89 0.66 12.37
CA LEU A 279 -16.86 -0.20 13.05
C LEU A 279 -16.37 -1.65 13.09
N GLU A 280 -15.95 -2.20 11.95
CA GLU A 280 -15.41 -3.57 11.88
C GLU A 280 -14.16 -3.71 12.76
N THR A 281 -13.26 -2.73 12.68
CA THR A 281 -12.01 -2.73 13.47
C THR A 281 -12.26 -2.54 14.97
N SER A 282 -13.41 -2.02 15.41
CA SER A 282 -13.71 -1.89 16.85
C SER A 282 -14.37 -3.15 17.44
N ILE A 283 -15.23 -3.82 16.66
CA ILE A 283 -15.96 -5.01 17.10
C ILE A 283 -15.00 -6.17 17.39
N PHE A 284 -14.05 -6.45 16.48
CA PHE A 284 -13.13 -7.57 16.64
C PHE A 284 -12.29 -7.49 17.92
N PRO A 285 -11.52 -6.40 18.17
CA PRO A 285 -10.71 -6.28 19.37
C PRO A 285 -11.54 -6.30 20.65
N HIS A 286 -12.74 -5.69 20.64
CA HIS A 286 -13.63 -5.71 21.81
C HIS A 286 -13.95 -7.14 22.25
N HIS A 287 -14.45 -7.99 21.35
CA HIS A 287 -14.72 -9.39 21.67
C HIS A 287 -13.44 -10.18 21.99
N PHE A 288 -12.37 -9.93 21.25
CA PHE A 288 -11.11 -10.64 21.43
C PHE A 288 -10.48 -10.40 22.81
N VAL A 289 -10.40 -9.16 23.29
CA VAL A 289 -9.74 -8.83 24.57
C VAL A 289 -10.61 -9.07 25.80
N THR A 290 -11.93 -9.14 25.63
CA THR A 290 -12.88 -9.47 26.71
C THR A 290 -12.96 -10.98 26.95
N GLN A 291 -12.77 -11.79 25.90
CA GLN A 291 -12.89 -13.25 25.97
C GLN A 291 -11.55 -13.98 26.10
N PHE A 292 -10.43 -13.36 25.76
CA PHE A 292 -9.13 -14.02 25.72
C PHE A 292 -8.00 -13.19 26.32
N ARG A 293 -7.10 -13.88 27.01
CA ARG A 293 -5.69 -13.49 27.15
C ARG A 293 -4.91 -14.17 26.03
N TRP A 294 -3.86 -13.53 25.54
CA TRP A 294 -3.11 -14.07 24.40
C TRP A 294 -1.64 -13.66 24.41
N VAL A 295 -0.83 -14.48 23.75
CA VAL A 295 0.59 -14.22 23.46
C VAL A 295 0.82 -14.51 21.99
N ALA A 296 1.46 -13.58 21.26
CA ALA A 296 1.87 -13.81 19.88
C ALA A 296 3.26 -14.44 19.83
N GLU A 297 3.46 -15.32 18.86
CA GLU A 297 4.80 -15.72 18.45
C GLU A 297 5.48 -14.62 17.64
N ASP A 298 6.81 -14.72 17.55
CA ASP A 298 7.57 -13.87 16.66
C ASP A 298 7.16 -14.08 15.19
N ASP A 299 6.92 -12.95 14.53
CA ASP A 299 6.58 -12.88 13.12
C ASP A 299 7.13 -11.56 12.54
N SER A 300 7.23 -11.50 11.22
CA SER A 300 7.71 -10.32 10.50
C SER A 300 6.68 -9.83 9.49
N ILE A 301 6.65 -8.52 9.30
CA ILE A 301 5.76 -7.87 8.36
C ILE A 301 6.39 -7.93 6.97
N ASN A 302 5.60 -8.38 5.99
CA ASN A 302 5.85 -8.13 4.58
C ASN A 302 4.95 -6.96 4.13
N ASN A 303 5.54 -5.87 3.63
CA ASN A 303 4.79 -4.67 3.26
C ASN A 303 4.35 -4.65 1.79
N PHE A 304 4.74 -5.64 0.99
CA PHE A 304 4.55 -5.62 -0.46
C PHE A 304 3.86 -6.89 -0.99
N PRO A 305 2.88 -6.77 -1.91
CA PRO A 305 2.24 -5.52 -2.39
C PRO A 305 1.30 -4.88 -1.35
N THR A 306 0.89 -5.66 -0.36
CA THR A 306 0.12 -5.22 0.81
C THR A 306 0.74 -5.75 2.09
N VAL A 307 0.44 -5.04 3.18
CA VAL A 307 0.89 -5.39 4.53
C VAL A 307 0.28 -6.73 4.95
N ARG A 308 1.14 -7.72 5.21
CA ARG A 308 0.78 -9.02 5.75
C ARG A 308 1.86 -9.55 6.69
N MET A 309 1.45 -10.39 7.61
CA MET A 309 2.32 -11.13 8.53
C MET A 309 2.82 -12.40 7.83
N LYS A 310 4.14 -12.65 7.83
CA LYS A 310 4.75 -13.77 7.08
C LYS A 310 4.26 -15.13 7.56
N ARG A 311 4.15 -15.31 8.89
CA ARG A 311 3.65 -16.54 9.53
C ARG A 311 2.15 -16.47 9.84
N ARG A 312 1.44 -15.47 9.28
CA ARG A 312 0.00 -15.23 9.48
C ARG A 312 -0.36 -14.91 10.93
N MET A 313 0.61 -14.41 11.70
CA MET A 313 0.49 -14.02 13.11
C MET A 313 -0.11 -15.14 13.99
N PRO A 314 0.71 -16.15 14.33
CA PRO A 314 0.30 -17.20 15.25
C PRO A 314 0.16 -16.61 16.66
N ILE A 315 -0.98 -16.87 17.30
CA ILE A 315 -1.23 -16.50 18.68
C ILE A 315 -1.67 -17.71 19.50
N TRP A 316 -1.22 -17.74 20.75
CA TRP A 316 -1.69 -18.66 21.77
C TRP A 316 -2.75 -17.94 22.58
N VAL A 317 -3.94 -18.53 22.71
CA VAL A 317 -5.08 -17.93 23.40
C VAL A 317 -5.41 -18.72 24.66
N LYS A 318 -5.84 -18.01 25.69
CA LYS A 318 -6.38 -18.56 26.92
C LYS A 318 -7.70 -17.89 27.22
N ARG A 319 -8.77 -18.66 27.41
CA ARG A 319 -10.09 -18.07 27.65
C ARG A 319 -10.07 -17.37 29.02
N THR A 320 -10.60 -16.15 29.08
CA THR A 320 -10.85 -15.49 30.37
C THR A 320 -11.95 -16.27 31.08
N LYS A 321 -11.71 -16.72 32.32
CA LYS A 321 -12.72 -17.39 33.15
C LYS A 321 -13.68 -16.32 33.69
N ASP A 322 -14.66 -15.96 32.86
CA ASP A 322 -15.64 -14.88 33.01
C ASP A 322 -15.07 -13.47 33.31
N PRO A 323 -15.66 -12.40 32.72
CA PRO A 323 -15.31 -11.01 32.99
C PRO A 323 -15.81 -10.49 34.35
#